data_AF-A0A949ZK01-F1
#
_entry.id   AF-A0A949ZK01-F1
#
_cell.length_a   1.000
_cell.length_b   1.000
_cell.length_c   1.000
_cell.angle_alpha   90.00
_cell.angle_beta   90.00
_cell.angle_gamma   90.00
#
_symmetry.space_group_name_H-M   'P 1'
#
loop_
_entity.id
_entity.type
_entity.pdbx_description
1 polymer ?
#
loop_
_entity_poly.entity_id
_entity_poly.type
_entity_poly.pdbx_seq_one_letter_code
_entity_poly.pdbx_strand_id
1 'polypeptide(L)'
;MASLHPTLGDMFVSAALLIGMTFLWVRLIPGVTRFWSRIFIFWGRQLELGAPVVLAPQHWGKHISFELPFFSVPAGAITPFTWSTTAIVTAAALAMTYFLGDDFTPVVYIVRALVIIHTTALVYFAFFAARFPHDLPSYTVGMLVFGLILISMVPVVLAFTYYVFDFPWWKKLALTAGTMAYLILFVPMQYALHVCILHYSILFMPLLYFSAGPFLDVLVFVCIYSWGMSWRTRAPA
;
A
#
# COMPACT_ATOMS: atom_id res chain seq x y z
N MET A 1 7.26 11.88 -27.45
CA MET A 1 7.01 10.42 -27.36
C MET A 1 8.32 9.78 -26.96
N ALA A 2 8.34 8.85 -26.00
CA ALA A 2 9.58 8.27 -25.50
C ALA A 2 10.25 7.38 -26.57
N SER A 3 11.52 7.62 -26.89
CA SER A 3 12.28 6.86 -27.89
C SER A 3 13.00 5.66 -27.25
N LEU A 4 13.04 4.56 -28.00
CA LEU A 4 13.66 3.28 -27.63
C LEU A 4 15.03 3.11 -28.32
N HIS A 5 15.92 4.09 -28.17
CA HIS A 5 17.29 4.01 -28.69
C HIS A 5 18.34 4.06 -27.57
N PRO A 6 18.36 3.11 -26.62
CA PRO A 6 19.37 3.09 -25.57
C PRO A 6 20.75 2.76 -26.14
N THR A 7 21.76 3.56 -25.79
CA THR A 7 23.15 3.21 -26.09
C THR A 7 23.65 2.13 -25.11
N LEU A 8 24.73 1.43 -25.46
CA LEU A 8 25.38 0.48 -24.52
C LEU A 8 25.76 1.16 -23.20
N GLY A 9 26.19 2.43 -23.25
CA GLY A 9 26.47 3.23 -22.05
C GLY A 9 25.23 3.42 -21.18
N ASP A 10 24.06 3.67 -21.77
CA ASP A 10 22.81 3.81 -21.02
C ASP A 10 22.36 2.50 -20.37
N MET A 11 22.65 1.36 -20.99
CA MET A 11 22.41 0.04 -20.39
C MET A 11 23.29 -0.19 -19.15
N PHE A 12 24.59 0.12 -19.22
CA PHE A 12 25.48 0.03 -18.05
C PHE A 12 25.04 0.95 -16.91
N VAL A 13 24.66 2.19 -17.22
CA VAL A 13 24.15 3.13 -16.23
C VAL A 13 22.85 2.62 -15.60
N SER A 14 21.96 2.03 -16.39
CA SER A 14 20.70 1.46 -15.90
C SER A 14 20.93 0.27 -14.97
N ALA A 15 21.86 -0.62 -15.32
CA ALA A 15 22.26 -1.75 -14.47
C ALA A 15 22.93 -1.27 -13.17
N ALA A 16 23.84 -0.30 -13.26
CA ALA A 16 24.49 0.29 -12.09
C ALA A 16 23.49 0.97 -11.15
N LEU A 17 22.50 1.68 -11.70
CA LEU A 17 21.42 2.30 -10.92
C LEU A 17 20.55 1.25 -10.23
N LEU A 18 20.16 0.17 -10.92
CA LEU A 18 19.40 -0.93 -10.33
C LEU A 18 20.14 -1.56 -9.14
N ILE A 19 21.39 -1.94 -9.35
CA ILE A 19 22.22 -2.60 -8.33
C ILE A 19 22.47 -1.64 -7.16
N GLY A 20 22.86 -0.40 -7.45
CA GLY A 20 23.12 0.63 -6.45
C GLY A 20 21.89 0.94 -5.60
N MET A 21 20.72 1.12 -6.22
CA MET A 21 19.47 1.37 -5.51
C MET A 21 19.02 0.18 -4.67
N THR A 22 19.12 -1.04 -5.20
CA THR A 22 18.75 -2.25 -4.47
C THR A 22 19.66 -2.46 -3.26
N PHE A 23 20.96 -2.28 -3.44
CA PHE A 23 21.92 -2.39 -2.33
C PHE A 23 21.69 -1.32 -1.26
N LEU A 24 21.50 -0.07 -1.68
CA LEU A 24 21.18 1.03 -0.77
C LEU A 24 19.88 0.75 -0.01
N TRP A 25 18.84 0.28 -0.70
CA TRP A 25 17.56 -0.07 -0.10
C TRP A 25 17.72 -1.12 1.00
N VAL A 26 18.41 -2.23 0.73
CA VAL A 26 18.63 -3.30 1.72
C VAL A 26 19.33 -2.76 2.98
N ARG A 27 20.27 -1.82 2.82
CA ARG A 27 20.92 -1.15 3.97
C ARG A 27 19.99 -0.20 4.73
N LEU A 28 19.01 0.40 4.05
CA LEU A 28 18.06 1.33 4.63
C LEU A 28 16.87 0.65 5.33
N ILE A 29 16.57 -0.63 5.06
CA ILE A 29 15.43 -1.34 5.65
C ILE A 29 15.34 -1.15 7.18
N PRO A 30 16.39 -1.40 7.99
CA PRO A 30 16.27 -1.21 9.45
C PRO A 30 16.00 0.23 9.87
N GLY A 31 16.50 1.22 9.10
CA GLY A 31 16.21 2.63 9.33
C GLY A 31 14.76 2.98 9.02
N VAL A 32 14.24 2.45 7.93
CA VAL A 32 12.85 2.63 7.50
C VAL A 32 11.89 2.02 8.51
N THR A 33 12.14 0.82 9.00
CA THR A 33 11.20 0.20 9.96
C THR A 33 11.23 0.87 11.33
N ARG A 34 12.38 1.41 11.76
CA ARG A 34 12.45 2.31 12.92
C ARG A 34 11.66 3.60 12.71
N PHE A 35 11.74 4.17 11.51
CA PHE A 35 10.93 5.34 11.14
C PHE A 35 9.43 5.01 11.18
N TRP A 36 9.03 3.86 10.65
CA TRP A 36 7.64 3.38 10.75
C TRP A 36 7.21 3.20 12.20
N SER A 37 8.08 2.66 13.07
CA SER A 37 7.79 2.54 14.51
C SER A 37 7.50 3.90 15.14
N ARG A 38 8.26 4.95 14.78
CA ARG A 38 7.98 6.33 15.25
C ARG A 38 6.63 6.85 14.78
N ILE A 39 6.23 6.57 13.52
CA ILE A 39 4.91 6.93 13.00
C ILE A 39 3.81 6.24 13.80
N PHE A 40 3.95 4.93 14.06
CA PHE A 40 3.00 4.16 14.86
C PHE A 40 2.92 4.68 16.30
N ILE A 41 4.06 4.98 16.93
CA ILE A 41 4.08 5.57 18.28
C ILE A 41 3.41 6.94 18.30
N PHE A 42 3.69 7.78 17.30
CA PHE A 42 3.08 9.10 17.17
C PHE A 42 1.55 8.98 17.09
N TRP A 43 1.03 8.20 16.13
CA TRP A 43 -0.41 8.04 15.95
C TRP A 43 -1.07 7.31 17.12
N GLY A 44 -0.40 6.31 17.71
CA GLY A 44 -0.88 5.63 18.91
C GLY A 44 -1.16 6.57 20.07
N ARG A 45 -0.30 7.59 20.25
CA ARG A 45 -0.53 8.64 21.25
C ARG A 45 -1.65 9.60 20.86
N GLN A 46 -1.72 10.02 19.60
CA GLN A 46 -2.73 10.99 19.15
C GLN A 46 -4.15 10.42 19.11
N LEU A 47 -4.28 9.11 18.88
CA LEU A 47 -5.57 8.43 18.73
C LEU A 47 -6.05 7.77 20.03
N GLU A 48 -5.27 7.87 21.11
CA GLU A 48 -5.60 7.29 22.42
C GLU A 48 -6.04 5.83 22.36
N LEU A 49 -5.43 5.03 21.46
CA LEU A 49 -5.80 3.62 21.22
C LEU A 49 -5.61 2.70 22.45
N GLY A 50 -5.12 3.23 23.58
CA GLY A 50 -5.03 2.54 24.87
C GLY A 50 -4.05 1.37 24.89
N ALA A 51 -3.27 1.17 23.83
CA ALA A 51 -2.44 -0.01 23.66
C ALA A 51 -1.00 0.32 23.23
N PRO A 52 -0.04 -0.46 23.71
CA PRO A 52 1.36 -0.27 23.33
C PRO A 52 1.60 -0.66 21.87
N VAL A 53 2.53 0.05 21.25
CA VAL A 53 3.16 -0.38 19.98
C VAL A 53 4.17 -1.46 20.32
N VAL A 54 4.00 -2.64 19.75
CA VAL A 54 4.90 -3.78 19.90
C VAL A 54 5.68 -3.98 18.60
N LEU A 55 6.88 -4.55 18.71
CA LEU A 55 7.78 -4.81 17.60
C LEU A 55 7.77 -6.30 17.27
N ALA A 56 7.36 -6.64 16.05
CA ALA A 56 7.41 -8.01 15.53
C ALA A 56 8.75 -8.24 14.82
N PRO A 57 9.61 -9.15 15.32
CA PRO A 57 10.88 -9.44 14.65
C PRO A 57 10.65 -10.13 13.30
N GLN A 58 11.37 -9.67 12.29
CA GLN A 58 11.34 -10.19 10.92
C GLN A 58 12.74 -10.59 10.49
N HIS A 59 12.82 -11.72 9.78
CA HIS A 59 14.07 -12.25 9.26
C HIS A 59 13.92 -12.56 7.78
N TRP A 60 14.70 -11.88 6.95
CA TRP A 60 14.79 -12.12 5.51
C TRP A 60 16.14 -12.79 5.21
N GLY A 61 16.11 -14.12 5.10
CA GLY A 61 17.32 -14.92 5.02
C GLY A 61 18.17 -14.82 6.29
N LYS A 62 19.49 -14.99 6.15
CA LYS A 62 20.43 -15.03 7.28
C LYS A 62 20.98 -13.66 7.72
N HIS A 63 20.86 -12.64 6.87
CA HIS A 63 21.63 -11.40 7.01
C HIS A 63 20.78 -10.13 7.15
N ILE A 64 19.46 -10.22 6.91
CA ILE A 64 18.56 -9.07 6.99
C ILE A 64 17.59 -9.35 8.13
N SER A 65 17.84 -8.71 9.27
CA SER A 65 16.92 -8.69 10.41
C SER A 65 16.43 -7.27 10.65
N PHE A 66 15.13 -7.15 10.93
CA PHE A 66 14.48 -5.89 11.24
C PHE A 66 13.22 -6.16 12.04
N GLU A 67 12.60 -5.12 12.54
CA GLU A 67 11.39 -5.21 13.36
C GLU A 67 10.29 -4.35 12.76
N LEU A 68 9.06 -4.87 12.73
CA LEU A 68 7.90 -4.15 12.25
C LEU A 68 6.99 -3.74 13.41
N PRO A 69 6.54 -2.47 13.46
CA PRO A 69 5.61 -2.03 14.49
C PRO A 69 4.20 -2.56 14.22
N PHE A 70 3.49 -2.90 15.28
CA PHE A 70 2.04 -3.12 15.25
C PHE A 70 1.42 -2.69 16.57
N PHE A 71 0.12 -2.40 16.55
CA PHE A 71 -0.64 -2.13 17.76
C PHE A 71 -1.14 -3.44 18.37
N SER A 72 -0.87 -3.66 19.65
CA SER A 72 -1.40 -4.83 20.37
C SER A 72 -2.84 -4.59 20.81
N VAL A 73 -3.73 -4.38 19.84
CA VAL A 73 -5.14 -4.03 20.02
C VAL A 73 -6.01 -5.09 19.35
N PRO A 74 -7.07 -5.59 20.01
CA PRO A 74 -8.05 -6.43 19.34
C PRO A 74 -8.88 -5.61 18.34
N ALA A 75 -9.30 -6.25 17.24
CA ALA A 75 -10.26 -5.64 16.33
C ALA A 75 -11.63 -5.47 17.01
N GLY A 76 -12.39 -4.46 16.57
CA GLY A 76 -13.73 -4.20 17.06
C GLY A 76 -14.67 -5.37 16.78
N ALA A 77 -15.36 -5.83 17.83
CA ALA A 77 -16.29 -6.95 17.75
C ALA A 77 -17.51 -6.62 16.86
N ILE A 78 -18.07 -7.65 16.25
CA ILE A 78 -19.26 -7.52 15.42
C ILE A 78 -20.48 -7.59 16.33
N THR A 79 -21.14 -6.46 16.52
CA THR A 79 -22.42 -6.37 17.21
C THR A 79 -23.57 -6.37 16.20
N PRO A 80 -24.79 -6.77 16.59
CA PRO A 80 -25.98 -6.63 15.73
C PRO A 80 -26.17 -5.20 15.21
N PHE A 81 -25.83 -4.21 16.03
CA PHE A 81 -25.90 -2.80 15.66
C PHE A 81 -24.88 -2.43 14.58
N THR A 82 -23.60 -2.78 14.77
CA THR A 82 -22.54 -2.50 13.77
C THR A 82 -22.80 -3.23 12.46
N TRP A 83 -23.30 -4.47 12.52
CA TRP A 83 -23.63 -5.23 11.31
C TRP A 83 -24.82 -4.61 10.56
N SER A 84 -25.89 -4.24 11.27
CA SER A 84 -27.09 -3.68 10.65
C SER A 84 -26.82 -2.30 10.04
N THR A 85 -26.08 -1.45 10.76
CA THR A 85 -25.71 -0.11 10.28
C THR A 85 -24.81 -0.18 9.04
N THR A 86 -23.78 -1.03 9.06
CA THR A 86 -22.90 -1.25 7.89
C THR A 86 -23.66 -1.82 6.70
N ALA A 87 -24.61 -2.74 6.91
CA ALA A 87 -25.48 -3.26 5.86
C ALA A 87 -26.37 -2.17 5.25
N ILE A 88 -27.00 -1.33 6.08
CA ILE A 88 -27.81 -0.19 5.61
C ILE A 88 -26.96 0.79 4.80
N VAL A 89 -25.78 1.15 5.31
CA VAL A 89 -24.86 2.07 4.60
C VAL A 89 -24.41 1.46 3.25
N THR A 90 -24.15 0.16 3.21
CA THR A 90 -23.77 -0.54 1.97
C THR A 90 -24.90 -0.56 0.96
N ALA A 91 -26.13 -0.83 1.40
CA ALA A 91 -27.32 -0.77 0.55
C ALA A 91 -27.59 0.66 0.05
N ALA A 92 -27.41 1.66 0.91
CA ALA A 92 -27.53 3.08 0.55
C ALA A 92 -26.47 3.50 -0.48
N ALA A 93 -25.21 3.06 -0.30
CA ALA A 93 -24.15 3.29 -1.27
C ALA A 93 -24.48 2.67 -2.63
N LEU A 94 -25.03 1.45 -2.65
CA LEU A 94 -25.51 0.83 -3.88
C LEU A 94 -26.65 1.62 -4.53
N ALA A 95 -27.66 2.01 -3.74
CA ALA A 95 -28.79 2.80 -4.21
C ALA A 95 -28.35 4.13 -4.82
N MET A 96 -27.39 4.81 -4.19
CA MET A 96 -26.80 6.06 -4.69
C MET A 96 -26.24 5.91 -6.10
N THR A 97 -25.71 4.74 -6.47
CA THR A 97 -25.16 4.50 -7.82
C THR A 97 -26.20 4.55 -8.94
N TYR A 98 -27.50 4.46 -8.63
CA TYR A 98 -28.58 4.58 -9.61
C TYR A 98 -29.06 6.02 -9.81
N PHE A 99 -28.63 6.96 -8.95
CA PHE A 99 -28.97 8.38 -9.06
C PHE A 99 -27.84 9.23 -9.68
N LEU A 100 -26.67 8.62 -9.91
CA LEU A 100 -25.54 9.27 -10.57
C LEU A 100 -25.76 9.27 -12.09
N GLY A 101 -25.53 10.42 -12.74
CA GLY A 101 -25.61 10.54 -14.20
C GLY A 101 -24.48 9.82 -14.93
N ASP A 102 -24.63 9.68 -16.26
CA ASP A 102 -23.72 8.91 -17.11
C ASP A 102 -22.25 9.39 -17.07
N ASP A 103 -22.02 10.68 -16.78
CA ASP A 103 -20.68 11.26 -16.62
C ASP A 103 -19.88 10.63 -15.46
N PHE A 104 -20.57 10.01 -14.49
CA PHE A 104 -19.95 9.39 -13.32
C PHE A 104 -19.79 7.87 -13.44
N THR A 105 -19.92 7.32 -14.65
CA THR A 105 -19.81 5.89 -14.91
C THR A 105 -18.59 5.22 -14.26
N PRO A 106 -17.35 5.78 -14.29
CA PRO A 106 -16.20 5.17 -13.62
C PRO A 106 -16.37 5.06 -12.10
N VAL A 107 -16.93 6.10 -11.47
CA VAL A 107 -17.18 6.14 -10.01
C VAL A 107 -18.25 5.14 -9.63
N VAL A 108 -19.33 5.05 -10.43
CA VAL A 108 -20.41 4.06 -10.25
C VAL A 108 -19.85 2.64 -10.19
N TYR A 109 -18.97 2.26 -11.13
CA TYR A 109 -18.38 0.92 -11.13
C TYR A 109 -17.44 0.67 -9.96
N ILE A 110 -16.64 1.66 -9.55
CA ILE A 110 -15.81 1.56 -8.35
C ILE A 110 -16.67 1.32 -7.11
N VAL A 111 -17.70 2.15 -6.89
CA VAL A 111 -18.60 2.01 -5.74
C VAL A 111 -19.29 0.64 -5.75
N ARG A 112 -19.80 0.19 -6.90
CA ARG A 112 -20.43 -1.13 -7.03
C ARG A 112 -19.45 -2.27 -6.71
N ALA A 113 -18.21 -2.18 -7.17
CA ALA A 113 -17.18 -3.18 -6.83
C ALA A 113 -16.91 -3.20 -5.31
N LEU A 114 -16.77 -2.05 -4.67
CA LEU A 114 -16.59 -1.93 -3.22
C LEU A 114 -17.80 -2.48 -2.45
N VAL A 115 -19.02 -2.20 -2.92
CA VAL A 115 -20.26 -2.75 -2.37
C VAL A 115 -20.27 -4.27 -2.47
N ILE A 116 -19.86 -4.86 -3.59
CA ILE A 116 -19.80 -6.32 -3.75
C ILE A 116 -18.84 -6.92 -2.71
N ILE A 117 -17.63 -6.37 -2.60
CA ILE A 117 -16.62 -6.83 -1.63
C ILE A 117 -17.13 -6.69 -0.19
N HIS A 118 -17.80 -5.58 0.12
CA HIS A 118 -18.30 -5.38 1.48
C HIS A 118 -19.53 -6.25 1.78
N THR A 119 -20.39 -6.50 0.78
CA THR A 119 -21.54 -7.40 0.91
C THR A 119 -21.08 -8.83 1.18
N THR A 120 -20.03 -9.30 0.49
CA THR A 120 -19.49 -10.64 0.79
C THR A 120 -18.92 -10.73 2.20
N ALA A 121 -18.31 -9.66 2.71
CA ALA A 121 -17.90 -9.59 4.12
C ALA A 121 -19.11 -9.67 5.08
N LEU A 122 -20.15 -8.88 4.84
CA LEU A 122 -21.38 -8.90 5.65
C LEU A 122 -22.03 -10.29 5.69
N VAL A 123 -22.15 -10.94 4.53
CA VAL A 123 -22.67 -12.31 4.42
C VAL A 123 -21.78 -13.29 5.15
N TYR A 124 -20.45 -13.23 4.95
CA TYR A 124 -19.52 -14.13 5.63
C TYR A 124 -19.63 -14.01 7.15
N PHE A 125 -19.62 -12.78 7.67
CA PHE A 125 -19.68 -12.54 9.12
C PHE A 125 -21.07 -12.79 9.71
N ALA A 126 -22.14 -12.85 8.92
CA ALA A 126 -23.45 -13.28 9.40
C ALA A 126 -23.48 -14.79 9.73
N PHE A 127 -22.74 -15.62 8.99
CA PHE A 127 -22.81 -17.08 9.11
C PHE A 127 -21.56 -17.73 9.70
N PHE A 128 -20.39 -17.11 9.55
CA PHE A 128 -19.09 -17.74 9.79
C PHE A 128 -18.14 -16.91 10.67
N ALA A 129 -18.64 -15.90 11.41
CA ALA A 129 -17.81 -15.00 12.21
C ALA A 129 -16.81 -15.72 13.14
N ALA A 130 -17.24 -16.80 13.80
CA ALA A 130 -16.40 -17.57 14.72
C ALA A 130 -15.20 -18.28 14.05
N ARG A 131 -15.19 -18.39 12.71
CA ARG A 131 -14.13 -19.05 11.93
C ARG A 131 -13.14 -18.08 11.30
N PHE A 132 -13.27 -16.78 11.56
CA PHE A 132 -12.41 -15.77 10.95
C PHE A 132 -10.97 -15.89 11.49
N PRO A 133 -9.97 -16.22 10.64
CA PRO A 133 -8.64 -16.62 11.11
C PRO A 133 -7.66 -15.44 11.25
N HIS A 134 -8.11 -14.21 11.04
CA HIS A 134 -7.24 -13.03 11.03
C HIS A 134 -7.47 -12.15 12.26
N ASP A 135 -6.37 -11.81 12.92
CA ASP A 135 -6.35 -10.78 13.96
C ASP A 135 -5.71 -9.49 13.42
N LEU A 136 -5.89 -8.40 14.17
CA LEU A 136 -5.39 -7.09 13.78
C LEU A 136 -3.86 -7.02 13.77
N PRO A 137 -3.13 -7.58 14.76
CA PRO A 137 -1.67 -7.65 14.72
C PRO A 137 -1.11 -8.34 13.47
N SER A 138 -1.56 -9.56 13.16
CA SER A 138 -1.03 -10.34 12.02
C SER A 138 -1.40 -9.67 10.70
N TYR A 139 -2.59 -9.08 10.61
CA TYR A 139 -2.98 -8.24 9.49
C TYR A 139 -2.00 -7.09 9.28
N THR A 140 -1.75 -6.26 10.30
CA THR A 140 -0.85 -5.09 10.20
C THR A 140 0.57 -5.49 9.83
N VAL A 141 1.11 -6.53 10.46
CA VAL A 141 2.46 -7.04 10.13
C VAL A 141 2.50 -7.53 8.68
N GLY A 142 1.52 -8.33 8.25
CA GLY A 142 1.44 -8.82 6.87
C GLY A 142 1.37 -7.69 5.84
N MET A 143 0.59 -6.66 6.10
CA MET A 143 0.48 -5.47 5.27
C MET A 143 1.80 -4.69 5.18
N LEU A 144 2.49 -4.49 6.30
CA LEU A 144 3.79 -3.80 6.33
C LEU A 144 4.89 -4.62 5.63
N VAL A 145 4.87 -5.95 5.77
CA VAL A 145 5.76 -6.84 5.01
C VAL A 145 5.50 -6.69 3.52
N PHE A 146 4.24 -6.70 3.09
CA PHE A 146 3.89 -6.47 1.69
C PHE A 146 4.42 -5.10 1.20
N GLY A 147 4.20 -4.04 1.97
CA GLY A 147 4.72 -2.70 1.65
C GLY A 147 6.24 -2.68 1.48
N LEU A 148 6.99 -3.34 2.37
CA LEU A 148 8.45 -3.48 2.21
C LEU A 148 8.83 -4.26 0.95
N ILE A 149 8.13 -5.35 0.63
CA ILE A 149 8.37 -6.14 -0.59
C ILE A 149 8.11 -5.26 -1.83
N LEU A 150 7.00 -4.53 -1.86
CA LEU A 150 6.68 -3.63 -2.96
C LEU A 150 7.75 -2.55 -3.15
N ILE A 151 8.17 -1.87 -2.08
CA ILE A 151 9.24 -0.87 -2.13
C ILE A 151 10.56 -1.49 -2.62
N SER A 152 10.85 -2.73 -2.20
CA SER A 152 12.02 -3.49 -2.68
C SER A 152 11.96 -3.79 -4.18
N MET A 153 10.76 -3.98 -4.71
CA MET A 153 10.53 -4.27 -6.13
C MET A 153 10.55 -3.02 -7.01
N VAL A 154 10.36 -1.80 -6.47
CA VAL A 154 10.39 -0.55 -7.24
C VAL A 154 11.61 -0.42 -8.17
N PRO A 155 12.87 -0.53 -7.70
CA PRO A 155 14.03 -0.41 -8.59
C PRO A 155 14.06 -1.51 -9.67
N VAL A 156 13.62 -2.72 -9.34
CA VAL A 156 13.56 -3.86 -10.27
C VAL A 156 12.53 -3.60 -11.36
N VAL A 157 11.30 -3.27 -10.98
CA VAL A 157 10.21 -2.99 -11.92
C VAL A 157 10.59 -1.82 -12.83
N LEU A 158 11.09 -0.72 -12.26
CA LEU A 158 11.51 0.44 -13.06
C LEU A 158 12.72 0.14 -13.95
N ALA A 159 13.61 -0.78 -13.57
CA ALA A 159 14.69 -1.21 -14.46
C ALA A 159 14.15 -1.89 -15.73
N PHE A 160 13.09 -2.71 -15.61
CA PHE A 160 12.48 -3.40 -16.74
C PHE A 160 11.50 -2.54 -17.53
N THR A 161 10.84 -1.56 -16.90
CA THR A 161 9.78 -0.76 -17.55
C THR A 161 10.21 0.66 -17.91
N TYR A 162 11.01 1.33 -17.09
CA TYR A 162 11.35 2.75 -17.25
C TYR A 162 12.80 2.97 -17.73
N TYR A 163 13.76 2.20 -17.23
CA TYR A 163 15.18 2.43 -17.50
C TYR A 163 15.57 2.06 -18.94
N VAL A 164 14.72 1.33 -19.65
CA VAL A 164 14.92 0.97 -21.06
C VAL A 164 14.78 2.19 -21.98
N PHE A 165 14.08 3.24 -21.55
CA PHE A 165 13.93 4.48 -22.32
C PHE A 165 15.15 5.42 -22.21
N ASP A 166 15.32 6.29 -23.21
CA ASP A 166 16.39 7.30 -23.28
C ASP A 166 16.11 8.53 -22.38
N PHE A 167 15.94 8.25 -21.09
CA PHE A 167 15.95 9.25 -20.03
C PHE A 167 17.36 9.41 -19.47
N PRO A 168 17.80 10.64 -19.14
CA PRO A 168 19.04 10.85 -18.42
C PRO A 168 18.99 10.15 -17.05
N TRP A 169 20.16 9.72 -16.58
CA TRP A 169 20.31 8.94 -15.34
C TRP A 169 19.65 9.59 -14.11
N TRP A 170 19.68 10.92 -14.03
CA TRP A 170 19.10 11.66 -12.89
C TRP A 170 17.56 11.56 -12.86
N LYS A 171 16.89 11.41 -14.01
CA LYS A 171 15.43 11.18 -14.06
C LYS A 171 15.09 9.77 -13.59
N LYS A 172 15.84 8.78 -14.07
CA LYS A 172 15.74 7.38 -13.61
C LYS A 172 15.92 7.31 -12.09
N LEU A 173 16.95 7.99 -11.58
CA LEU A 173 17.22 8.12 -10.15
C LEU A 173 16.08 8.81 -9.39
N ALA A 174 15.64 9.98 -9.87
CA ALA A 174 14.62 10.78 -9.21
C ALA A 174 13.28 10.07 -9.14
N LEU A 175 12.87 9.37 -10.21
CA LEU A 175 11.63 8.60 -10.22
C LEU A 175 11.71 7.44 -9.22
N THR A 176 12.79 6.66 -9.25
CA THR A 176 12.98 5.53 -8.34
C THR A 176 13.03 5.98 -6.88
N ALA A 177 13.90 6.95 -6.57
CA ALA A 177 14.04 7.47 -5.21
C ALA A 177 12.76 8.16 -4.72
N GLY A 178 12.10 8.96 -5.57
CA GLY A 178 10.85 9.63 -5.23
C GLY A 178 9.70 8.65 -4.97
N THR A 179 9.58 7.62 -5.80
CA THR A 179 8.58 6.54 -5.61
C THR A 179 8.81 5.80 -4.30
N MET A 180 10.07 5.39 -4.04
CA MET A 180 10.41 4.71 -2.79
C MET A 180 10.17 5.61 -1.58
N ALA A 181 10.61 6.87 -1.62
CA ALA A 181 10.40 7.84 -0.53
C ALA A 181 8.91 8.07 -0.25
N TYR A 182 8.10 8.20 -1.30
CA TYR A 182 6.65 8.33 -1.16
C TYR A 182 6.06 7.10 -0.46
N LEU A 183 6.35 5.90 -0.94
CA LEU A 183 5.83 4.67 -0.34
C LEU A 183 6.33 4.45 1.10
N ILE A 184 7.59 4.77 1.39
CA ILE A 184 8.15 4.73 2.76
C ILE A 184 7.35 5.62 3.71
N LEU A 185 6.86 6.77 3.25
CA LEU A 185 6.03 7.67 4.07
C LEU A 185 4.57 7.20 4.13
N PHE A 186 4.02 6.81 2.99
CA PHE A 186 2.60 6.52 2.81
C PHE A 186 2.16 5.22 3.48
N VAL A 187 2.91 4.13 3.27
CA VAL A 187 2.61 2.79 3.80
C VAL A 187 2.34 2.75 5.31
N PRO A 188 3.21 3.29 6.20
CA PRO A 188 2.95 3.24 7.64
C PRO A 188 1.75 4.11 8.04
N MET A 189 1.48 5.20 7.32
CA MET A 189 0.30 6.05 7.58
C MET A 189 -0.99 5.34 7.18
N GLN A 190 -1.00 4.70 6.01
CA GLN A 190 -2.13 3.90 5.53
C GLN A 190 -2.48 2.79 6.52
N TYR A 191 -1.49 2.02 6.98
CA TYR A 191 -1.76 0.90 7.86
C TYR A 191 -2.02 1.31 9.32
N ALA A 192 -1.54 2.48 9.76
CA ALA A 192 -2.02 3.10 11.01
C ALA A 192 -3.50 3.48 10.91
N LEU A 193 -3.93 4.07 9.78
CA LEU A 193 -5.34 4.38 9.53
C LEU A 193 -6.21 3.12 9.49
N HIS A 194 -5.72 2.03 8.88
CA HIS A 194 -6.44 0.76 8.87
C HIS A 194 -6.68 0.24 10.28
N VAL A 195 -5.68 0.31 11.16
CA VAL A 195 -5.84 -0.08 12.57
C VAL A 195 -6.93 0.75 13.25
N CYS A 196 -7.01 2.05 12.97
CA CYS A 196 -8.07 2.91 13.52
C CYS A 196 -9.45 2.43 13.11
N ILE A 197 -9.64 2.16 11.82
CA ILE A 197 -10.93 1.71 11.27
C ILE A 197 -11.29 0.33 11.82
N LEU A 198 -10.32 -0.58 11.88
CA LEU A 198 -10.52 -1.96 12.33
C LEU A 198 -10.68 -2.08 13.84
N HIS A 199 -10.21 -1.10 14.60
CA HIS A 199 -10.52 -0.98 16.02
C HIS A 199 -12.02 -0.77 16.25
N TYR A 200 -12.73 -0.10 15.33
CA TYR A 200 -14.19 0.03 15.40
C TYR A 200 -14.93 -1.23 14.95
N SER A 201 -14.50 -1.84 13.84
CA SER A 201 -15.10 -3.10 13.41
C SER A 201 -14.22 -3.88 12.45
N ILE A 202 -14.10 -5.19 12.69
CA ILE A 202 -13.43 -6.13 11.80
C ILE A 202 -14.14 -6.31 10.44
N LEU A 203 -15.41 -5.89 10.31
CA LEU A 203 -16.19 -5.97 9.07
C LEU A 203 -15.51 -5.25 7.89
N PHE A 204 -14.71 -4.23 8.17
CA PHE A 204 -14.01 -3.47 7.14
C PHE A 204 -12.72 -4.14 6.64
N MET A 205 -12.23 -5.19 7.31
CA MET A 205 -10.93 -5.81 6.99
C MET A 205 -10.84 -6.30 5.54
N PRO A 206 -11.84 -7.03 4.97
CA PRO A 206 -11.76 -7.47 3.58
C PRO A 206 -11.75 -6.30 2.59
N LEU A 207 -12.55 -5.26 2.86
CA LEU A 207 -12.61 -4.06 2.02
C LEU A 207 -11.27 -3.31 2.04
N LEU A 208 -10.72 -3.08 3.23
CA LEU A 208 -9.42 -2.42 3.41
C LEU A 208 -8.28 -3.24 2.81
N TYR A 209 -8.28 -4.56 3.01
CA TYR A 209 -7.30 -5.46 2.41
C TYR A 209 -7.30 -5.37 0.89
N PHE A 210 -8.49 -5.46 0.26
CA PHE A 210 -8.60 -5.55 -1.19
C PHE A 210 -8.43 -4.20 -1.89
N SER A 211 -9.03 -3.13 -1.37
CA SER A 211 -9.13 -1.84 -2.07
C SER A 211 -8.16 -0.79 -1.57
N ALA A 212 -7.96 -0.69 -0.25
CA ALA A 212 -7.19 0.37 0.39
C ALA A 212 -5.82 -0.10 0.90
N GLY A 213 -5.45 -1.35 0.64
CA GLY A 213 -4.18 -1.95 1.07
C GLY A 213 -3.21 -2.09 -0.11
N PRO A 214 -2.63 -3.28 -0.33
CA PRO A 214 -1.70 -3.57 -1.42
C PRO A 214 -2.12 -3.04 -2.80
N PHE A 215 -3.41 -3.12 -3.12
CA PHE A 215 -3.93 -2.64 -4.40
C PHE A 215 -3.78 -1.13 -4.56
N LEU A 216 -4.07 -0.35 -3.52
CA LEU A 216 -3.88 1.10 -3.52
C LEU A 216 -2.40 1.46 -3.64
N ASP A 217 -1.52 0.75 -2.93
CA ASP A 217 -0.07 0.95 -3.01
C ASP A 217 0.45 0.78 -4.45
N VAL A 218 -0.07 -0.23 -5.16
CA VAL A 218 0.24 -0.47 -6.58
C VAL A 218 -0.34 0.63 -7.48
N LEU A 219 -1.58 1.08 -7.25
CA LEU A 219 -2.16 2.19 -8.02
C LEU A 219 -1.35 3.47 -7.86
N VAL A 220 -0.94 3.81 -6.65
CA VAL A 220 -0.05 4.94 -6.36
C VAL A 220 1.25 4.80 -7.14
N PHE A 221 1.88 3.63 -7.13
CA PHE A 221 3.07 3.35 -7.93
C PHE A 221 2.82 3.59 -9.42
N VAL A 222 1.72 3.09 -9.98
CA VAL A 222 1.34 3.30 -11.39
C VAL A 222 1.10 4.77 -11.71
N CYS A 223 0.49 5.54 -10.81
CA CYS A 223 0.31 6.99 -10.97
C CYS A 223 1.65 7.72 -11.03
N ILE A 224 2.57 7.44 -10.09
CA ILE A 224 3.91 8.04 -10.07
C ILE A 224 4.72 7.63 -11.31
N TYR A 225 4.63 6.36 -11.72
CA TYR A 225 5.23 5.87 -12.96
C TYR A 225 4.71 6.62 -14.19
N SER A 226 3.38 6.79 -14.29
CA SER A 226 2.73 7.50 -15.40
C SER A 226 3.17 8.97 -15.44
N TRP A 227 3.34 9.59 -14.28
CA TRP A 227 3.93 10.92 -14.17
C TRP A 227 5.38 10.94 -14.66
N GLY A 228 6.21 9.97 -14.28
CA GLY A 228 7.58 9.84 -14.78
C GLY A 228 7.66 9.66 -16.30
N MET A 229 6.70 8.95 -16.89
CA MET A 229 6.58 8.76 -18.34
C MET A 229 6.16 10.03 -19.10
N SER A 230 5.57 11.02 -18.42
CA SER A 230 5.23 12.31 -19.02
C SER A 230 6.44 13.24 -19.22
N TRP A 231 7.60 12.91 -18.63
CA TRP A 231 8.78 13.75 -18.71
C TRP A 231 9.40 13.76 -20.12
N ARG A 232 10.07 14.86 -20.47
CA ARG A 232 10.81 14.97 -21.75
C ARG A 232 12.00 14.00 -21.78
N THR A 233 12.16 13.22 -22.84
CA THR A 233 13.38 12.44 -23.09
C THR A 233 14.54 13.35 -23.47
N ARG A 234 15.75 12.81 -23.62
CA ARG A 234 16.83 13.56 -24.27
C ARG A 234 16.36 13.98 -25.67
N ALA A 235 16.66 15.22 -26.06
CA ALA A 235 16.39 15.66 -27.43
C ALA A 235 17.25 14.80 -28.38
N PRO A 236 16.73 14.36 -29.53
CA PRO A 236 17.56 13.73 -30.54
C PRO A 236 18.68 14.69 -30.92
N ALA A 237 19.92 14.21 -30.86
CA ALA A 237 21.10 14.92 -31.34
C ALA A 237 21.05 15.04 -32.87
#